data_AF-A0A8E2AUI4-F1
#
_entry.id   AF-A0A8E2AUI4-F1
#
_cell.length_a   1.000
_cell.length_b   1.000
_cell.length_c   1.000
_cell.angle_alpha   90.00
_cell.angle_beta   90.00
_cell.angle_gamma   90.00
#
_symmetry.space_group_name_H-M   'P 1'
#
loop_
_entity.id
_entity.type
_entity.pdbx_description
1 polymer ?
#
loop_
_entity_poly.entity_id
_entity_poly.type
_entity_poly.pdbx_seq_one_letter_code
_entity_poly.pdbx_strand_id
1 'polypeptide(L)'
;MKDLSVILPPDLSRLRAFALDYGRGESVPQLLQIFRSHLTIINEPSKRLSTIELAIVPDHLPAVLSNLGNLRHVLSQITMLEIAVTHHSIPLMQIPVHAWSILLSCLPMLSILRLGGPWSRNVLSALAHPDRNAAPSPIPSRSLPCPHLHTVQIVDKLFQNPSETSTLVNSLGRCLTARARHFRALLPLLEIEVLGEVTRAVFSEKAAELSRFVTAFRVHEGPLPSLSIDFGFWNDAYLRYSFQPPPSRPQ
;
A
#
# COMPACT_ATOMS: atom_id res chain seq x y z
N MET A 1 20.52 -5.00 7.52
CA MET A 1 20.61 -4.15 6.32
C MET A 1 19.32 -3.35 6.22
N LYS A 2 19.38 -2.02 6.02
CA LYS A 2 18.21 -1.11 6.18
C LYS A 2 17.88 -0.30 4.92
N ASP A 3 18.70 -0.40 3.87
CA ASP A 3 18.49 0.26 2.58
C ASP A 3 18.46 -0.80 1.47
N LEU A 4 17.38 -0.84 0.71
CA LEU A 4 17.16 -1.81 -0.37
C LEU A 4 17.83 -1.38 -1.69
N SER A 5 18.22 -0.11 -1.83
CA SER A 5 18.90 0.40 -3.03
C SER A 5 20.28 -0.23 -3.27
N VAL A 6 20.89 -0.79 -2.23
CA VAL A 6 22.17 -1.51 -2.28
C VAL A 6 22.03 -2.91 -2.91
N ILE A 7 20.80 -3.43 -3.00
CA ILE A 7 20.52 -4.81 -3.46
C ILE A 7 19.82 -4.80 -4.80
N LEU A 8 18.87 -3.88 -4.99
CA LEU A 8 18.14 -3.75 -6.23
C LEU A 8 19.03 -3.04 -7.27
N PRO A 9 19.11 -3.53 -8.51
CA PRO A 9 19.82 -2.80 -9.54
C PRO A 9 19.16 -1.44 -9.75
N PRO A 10 19.94 -0.38 -10.07
CA PRO A 10 19.42 0.98 -10.29
C PRO A 10 18.48 1.06 -11.50
N ASP A 11 18.47 0.01 -12.32
CA ASP A 11 17.58 -0.17 -13.44
C ASP A 11 17.01 -1.60 -13.37
N LEU A 12 15.76 -1.70 -12.90
CA LEU A 12 15.06 -2.98 -12.87
C LEU A 12 14.65 -3.45 -14.27
N SER A 13 14.65 -2.59 -15.31
CA SER A 13 14.26 -2.99 -16.67
C SER A 13 15.15 -4.12 -17.23
N ARG A 14 16.36 -4.27 -16.69
CA ARG A 14 17.30 -5.37 -16.99
C ARG A 14 16.93 -6.69 -16.32
N LEU A 15 16.16 -6.67 -15.23
CA LEU A 15 15.48 -7.87 -14.76
C LEU A 15 14.40 -8.15 -15.81
N ARG A 16 14.51 -9.27 -16.56
CA ARG A 16 13.59 -9.64 -17.65
C ARG A 16 12.09 -9.53 -17.30
N ALA A 17 11.80 -9.56 -16.00
CA ALA A 17 10.55 -9.25 -15.32
C ALA A 17 9.94 -7.84 -15.54
N PHE A 18 10.79 -6.81 -15.69
CA PHE A 18 10.38 -5.39 -15.82
C PHE A 18 10.68 -4.84 -17.21
N ALA A 19 11.04 -5.70 -18.17
CA ALA A 19 11.09 -5.32 -19.56
C ALA A 19 9.65 -5.02 -20.00
N LEU A 20 9.27 -3.75 -19.85
CA LEU A 20 8.04 -3.20 -20.36
C LEU A 20 7.90 -3.63 -21.81
N ASP A 21 6.77 -4.24 -22.15
CA ASP A 21 6.35 -4.47 -23.53
C ASP A 21 5.91 -3.12 -24.15
N TYR A 22 6.74 -2.08 -23.98
CA TYR A 22 6.56 -0.71 -24.49
C TYR A 22 6.34 -0.69 -26.00
N GLY A 23 6.67 -1.77 -26.70
CA GLY A 23 6.41 -1.94 -28.13
C GLY A 23 4.92 -1.93 -28.52
N ARG A 24 3.99 -2.06 -27.56
CA ARG A 24 2.53 -2.06 -27.83
C ARG A 24 1.74 -0.94 -27.17
N GLY A 25 2.36 -0.13 -26.31
CA GLY A 25 1.67 0.99 -25.64
C GLY A 25 0.64 0.58 -24.57
N GLU A 26 0.65 -0.67 -24.10
CA GLU A 26 -0.22 -1.14 -23.03
C GLU A 26 0.42 -0.90 -21.65
N SER A 27 -0.31 -0.24 -20.75
CA SER A 27 0.12 -0.04 -19.36
C SER A 27 -0.02 -1.34 -18.58
N VAL A 28 1.09 -1.87 -18.09
CA VAL A 28 1.12 -3.09 -17.26
C VAL A 28 0.78 -2.74 -15.81
N PRO A 29 -0.24 -3.36 -15.18
CA PRO A 29 -0.49 -3.16 -13.76
C PRO A 29 0.69 -3.69 -12.93
N GLN A 30 1.07 -2.93 -11.91
CA GLN A 30 2.13 -3.30 -10.97
C GLN A 30 1.60 -3.20 -9.55
N LEU A 31 1.75 -4.29 -8.81
CA LEU A 31 1.28 -4.43 -7.44
C LEU A 31 2.46 -4.48 -6.48
N LEU A 32 2.46 -3.60 -5.47
CA LEU A 32 3.31 -3.69 -4.29
C LEU A 32 2.50 -4.29 -3.15
N GLN A 33 2.97 -5.39 -2.58
CA GLN A 33 2.42 -5.98 -1.36
C GLN A 33 3.40 -5.78 -0.20
N ILE A 34 2.87 -5.36 0.95
CA ILE A 34 3.67 -5.12 2.16
C ILE A 34 3.19 -6.03 3.28
N PHE A 35 4.08 -6.93 3.67
CA PHE A 35 3.89 -7.85 4.79
C PHE A 35 4.87 -7.54 5.91
N ARG A 36 4.64 -8.15 7.08
CA ARG A 36 5.52 -8.00 8.24
C ARG A 36 6.96 -8.44 7.97
N SER A 37 7.15 -9.47 7.16
CA SER A 37 8.45 -10.10 6.95
C SER A 37 8.98 -9.98 5.51
N HIS A 38 8.25 -9.29 4.62
CA HIS A 38 8.67 -9.16 3.23
C HIS A 38 7.92 -8.06 2.50
N LEU A 39 8.53 -7.59 1.42
CA LEU A 39 7.91 -6.76 0.40
C LEU A 39 7.88 -7.56 -0.90
N THR A 40 6.77 -7.52 -1.62
CA THR A 40 6.64 -8.19 -2.92
C THR A 40 6.22 -7.19 -3.98
N ILE A 41 6.95 -7.14 -5.09
CA ILE A 41 6.57 -6.39 -6.29
C ILE A 41 6.17 -7.41 -7.35
N ILE A 42 4.95 -7.31 -7.85
CA ILE A 42 4.38 -8.18 -8.88
C ILE A 42 4.08 -7.33 -10.10
N ASN A 43 4.62 -7.72 -11.26
CA ASN A 43 4.23 -7.17 -12.56
C ASN A 43 3.51 -8.26 -13.35
N GLU A 44 2.41 -7.89 -14.01
CA GLU A 44 1.70 -8.77 -14.93
C GLU A 44 1.66 -8.17 -16.34
N PRO A 45 2.74 -8.31 -17.13
CA PRO A 45 2.64 -8.11 -18.56
C PRO A 45 1.86 -9.25 -19.19
N SER A 46 0.53 -9.04 -19.36
CA SER A 46 -0.50 -9.70 -20.20
C SER A 46 -0.51 -11.22 -20.43
N LYS A 47 0.60 -11.96 -20.27
CA LYS A 47 0.77 -13.43 -20.31
C LYS A 47 1.99 -13.96 -19.53
N ARG A 48 2.78 -13.11 -18.84
CA ARG A 48 3.96 -13.54 -18.05
C ARG A 48 3.97 -12.79 -16.73
N LEU A 49 3.94 -13.51 -15.62
CA LEU A 49 4.12 -12.88 -14.33
C LEU A 49 5.59 -12.66 -14.06
N SER A 50 5.86 -11.63 -13.30
CA SER A 50 7.18 -11.49 -12.72
C SER A 50 7.09 -10.94 -11.32
N THR A 51 7.80 -11.59 -10.42
CA THR A 51 7.69 -11.32 -9.00
C THR A 51 9.09 -11.13 -8.41
N ILE A 52 9.26 -10.01 -7.73
CA ILE A 52 10.39 -9.78 -6.81
C ILE A 52 9.85 -9.92 -5.40
N GLU A 53 10.37 -10.87 -4.64
CA GLU A 53 10.14 -10.98 -3.20
C GLU A 53 11.42 -10.59 -2.45
N LEU A 54 11.29 -9.63 -1.53
CA LEU A 54 12.35 -9.14 -0.66
C LEU A 54 12.03 -9.56 0.78
N ALA A 55 12.72 -10.57 1.28
CA ALA A 55 12.61 -10.97 2.68
C ALA A 55 13.25 -9.92 3.61
N ILE A 56 12.51 -9.52 4.64
CA ILE A 56 12.88 -8.47 5.60
C ILE A 56 12.69 -9.00 7.01
N VAL A 57 13.72 -8.85 7.83
CA VAL A 57 13.57 -9.05 9.29
C VAL A 57 12.54 -8.03 9.80
N PRO A 58 11.46 -8.43 10.50
CA PRO A 58 10.36 -7.55 10.85
C PRO A 58 10.79 -6.20 11.41
N ASP A 59 11.69 -6.18 12.40
CA ASP A 59 12.17 -4.98 13.08
C ASP A 59 12.91 -3.98 12.16
N HIS A 60 13.34 -4.43 10.98
CA HIS A 60 13.96 -3.56 9.98
C HIS A 60 12.94 -2.92 9.03
N LEU A 61 11.70 -3.41 8.95
CA LEU A 61 10.69 -2.89 8.04
C LEU A 61 10.44 -1.37 8.19
N PRO A 62 10.37 -0.77 9.40
CA PRO A 62 10.22 0.68 9.53
C PRO A 62 11.39 1.45 8.90
N ALA A 63 12.61 0.95 9.08
CA ALA A 63 13.81 1.55 8.51
C ALA A 63 13.86 1.36 6.99
N VAL A 64 13.47 0.18 6.50
CA VAL A 64 13.34 -0.10 5.07
C VAL A 64 12.35 0.86 4.41
N LEU A 65 11.15 1.00 4.97
CA LEU A 65 10.12 1.92 4.47
C LEU A 65 10.59 3.37 4.47
N SER A 66 11.33 3.78 5.50
CA SER A 66 11.91 5.13 5.59
C SER A 66 12.99 5.40 4.54
N ASN A 67 13.66 4.37 4.05
CA ASN A 67 14.70 4.48 3.02
C ASN A 67 14.19 4.19 1.59
N LEU A 68 12.89 3.88 1.43
CA LEU A 68 12.30 3.62 0.10
C LEU A 68 12.37 4.81 -0.86
N GLY A 69 12.64 6.02 -0.35
CA GLY A 69 12.96 7.18 -1.21
C GLY A 69 14.09 6.89 -2.20
N ASN A 70 15.07 6.06 -1.83
CA ASN A 70 16.17 5.65 -2.70
C ASN A 70 15.71 4.75 -3.87
N LEU A 71 14.52 4.15 -3.74
CA LEU A 71 13.87 3.29 -4.73
C LEU A 71 12.71 3.99 -5.44
N ARG A 72 12.60 5.32 -5.34
CA ARG A 72 11.48 6.06 -5.96
C ARG A 72 11.31 5.76 -7.45
N HIS A 73 12.40 5.59 -8.18
CA HIS A 73 12.38 5.25 -9.61
C HIS A 73 11.67 3.90 -9.87
N VAL A 74 11.95 2.88 -9.05
CA VAL A 74 11.27 1.57 -9.07
C VAL A 74 9.79 1.69 -8.74
N LEU A 75 9.49 2.40 -7.65
CA LEU A 75 8.14 2.47 -7.10
C LEU A 75 7.23 3.40 -7.91
N SER A 76 7.79 4.25 -8.78
CA SER A 76 7.04 5.26 -9.51
C SER A 76 5.91 4.72 -10.39
N GLN A 77 6.05 3.47 -10.85
CA GLN A 77 5.11 2.81 -11.77
C GLN A 77 4.11 1.89 -11.06
N ILE A 78 4.20 1.74 -9.73
CA ILE A 78 3.25 0.95 -8.95
C ILE A 78 1.86 1.59 -9.04
N THR A 79 0.89 0.82 -9.54
CA THR A 79 -0.50 1.24 -9.68
C THR A 79 -1.39 0.69 -8.57
N MET A 80 -0.97 -0.39 -7.90
CA MET A 80 -1.72 -1.03 -6.82
C MET A 80 -0.85 -1.24 -5.58
N LEU A 81 -1.40 -0.98 -4.39
CA LEU A 81 -0.73 -1.22 -3.12
C LEU A 81 -1.64 -2.03 -2.20
N GLU A 82 -1.13 -3.16 -1.71
CA GLU A 82 -1.81 -4.00 -0.74
C GLU A 82 -1.03 -4.07 0.58
N ILE A 83 -1.71 -3.71 1.67
CA ILE A 83 -1.21 -3.79 3.04
C ILE A 83 -2.29 -4.50 3.85
N ALA A 84 -2.29 -5.83 3.87
CA ALA A 84 -3.28 -6.64 4.59
C ALA A 84 -2.59 -7.60 5.57
N VAL A 85 -2.42 -7.19 6.83
CA VAL A 85 -1.73 -7.98 7.87
C VAL A 85 -2.75 -8.62 8.82
N THR A 86 -2.78 -9.94 8.87
CA THR A 86 -3.82 -10.74 9.55
C THR A 86 -3.49 -11.14 11.00
N HIS A 87 -2.31 -10.83 11.54
CA HIS A 87 -1.84 -11.42 12.80
C HIS A 87 -2.10 -10.57 14.05
N HIS A 88 -2.85 -11.14 15.00
CA HIS A 88 -3.15 -10.60 16.33
C HIS A 88 -2.22 -11.09 17.46
N SER A 89 -1.45 -12.15 17.25
CA SER A 89 -0.81 -12.92 18.34
C SER A 89 0.64 -12.53 18.68
N ILE A 90 1.21 -11.54 18.01
CA ILE A 90 2.61 -11.11 18.20
C ILE A 90 2.62 -9.59 18.38
N PRO A 91 3.42 -9.02 19.31
CA PRO A 91 3.49 -7.57 19.51
C PRO A 91 3.59 -6.84 18.17
N LEU A 92 2.63 -5.94 17.98
CA LEU A 92 2.47 -5.16 16.78
C LEU A 92 3.62 -4.18 16.69
N MET A 93 4.57 -4.48 15.80
CA MET A 93 5.56 -3.49 15.42
C MET A 93 4.84 -2.30 14.80
N GLN A 94 4.93 -1.15 15.46
CA GLN A 94 4.37 0.09 14.97
C GLN A 94 5.32 0.71 13.94
N ILE A 95 4.83 0.86 12.72
CA ILE A 95 5.53 1.62 11.68
C ILE A 95 5.07 3.08 11.80
N PRO A 96 6.00 4.03 11.97
CA PRO A 96 5.67 5.42 12.17
C PRO A 96 5.07 6.05 10.91
N VAL A 97 4.20 7.04 11.09
CA VAL A 97 3.47 7.73 9.99
C VAL A 97 4.43 8.30 8.94
N HIS A 98 5.61 8.79 9.32
CA HIS A 98 6.57 9.34 8.38
C HIS A 98 7.11 8.29 7.39
N ALA A 99 7.31 7.04 7.82
CA ALA A 99 7.79 5.97 6.95
C ALA A 99 6.74 5.63 5.88
N TRP A 100 5.46 5.62 6.26
CA TRP A 100 4.35 5.49 5.31
C TRP A 100 4.27 6.67 4.36
N SER A 101 4.48 7.90 4.85
CA SER A 101 4.47 9.09 4.02
C SER A 101 5.55 9.04 2.93
N ILE A 102 6.76 8.57 3.26
CA ILE A 102 7.86 8.38 2.30
C ILE A 102 7.49 7.33 1.25
N LEU A 103 6.96 6.19 1.67
CA LEU A 103 6.48 5.17 0.73
C LEU A 103 5.45 5.77 -0.24
N LEU A 104 4.40 6.42 0.28
CA LEU A 104 3.29 6.92 -0.52
C LEU A 104 3.72 8.06 -1.47
N SER A 105 4.71 8.88 -1.09
CA SER A 105 5.26 9.90 -2.00
C SER A 105 6.11 9.31 -3.14
N CYS A 106 6.54 8.05 -2.98
CA CYS A 106 7.20 7.27 -4.04
C CYS A 106 6.23 6.57 -4.99
N LEU A 107 4.91 6.62 -4.74
CA LEU A 107 3.87 5.94 -5.51
C LEU A 107 2.94 6.96 -6.22
N PRO A 108 3.44 7.77 -7.17
CA PRO A 108 2.65 8.80 -7.83
C PRO A 108 1.50 8.21 -8.66
N MET A 109 1.70 7.06 -9.31
CA MET A 109 0.72 6.40 -10.18
C MET A 109 -0.27 5.48 -9.44
N LEU A 110 -0.22 5.44 -8.11
CA LEU A 110 -1.09 4.57 -7.32
C LEU A 110 -2.56 4.91 -7.56
N SER A 111 -3.32 3.94 -8.09
CA SER A 111 -4.75 4.06 -8.40
C SER A 111 -5.62 3.23 -7.45
N ILE A 112 -5.12 2.11 -6.94
CA ILE A 112 -5.84 1.25 -5.99
C ILE A 112 -5.02 1.05 -4.71
N LEU A 113 -5.65 1.30 -3.57
CA LEU A 113 -5.08 1.05 -2.26
C LEU A 113 -5.96 0.09 -1.47
N ARG A 114 -5.39 -1.03 -1.04
CA ARG A 114 -6.04 -2.01 -0.18
C ARG A 114 -5.38 -2.05 1.18
N LEU A 115 -6.16 -1.80 2.23
CA LEU A 115 -5.71 -1.72 3.61
C LEU A 115 -6.46 -2.72 4.48
N GLY A 116 -5.71 -3.45 5.29
CA GLY A 116 -6.24 -4.35 6.30
C GLY A 116 -5.24 -4.50 7.44
N GLY A 117 -5.74 -4.46 8.66
CA GLY A 117 -4.97 -4.76 9.83
C GLY A 117 -4.44 -3.53 10.59
N PRO A 118 -3.43 -3.72 11.44
CA PRO A 118 -3.05 -2.78 12.49
C PRO A 118 -2.42 -1.48 11.95
N TRP A 119 -1.92 -1.49 10.72
CA TRP A 119 -1.24 -0.36 10.11
C TRP A 119 -2.17 0.57 9.32
N SER A 120 -3.41 0.14 9.03
CA SER A 120 -4.38 0.87 8.21
C SER A 120 -4.53 2.33 8.66
N ARG A 121 -4.61 2.57 9.98
CA ARG A 121 -4.72 3.92 10.55
C ARG A 121 -3.53 4.82 10.23
N ASN A 122 -2.30 4.30 10.35
CA ASN A 122 -1.09 5.08 10.10
C ASN A 122 -0.94 5.40 8.61
N VAL A 123 -1.32 4.46 7.74
CA VAL A 123 -1.33 4.66 6.28
C VAL A 123 -2.37 5.73 5.89
N LEU A 124 -3.61 5.64 6.40
CA LEU A 124 -4.64 6.65 6.16
C LEU A 124 -4.23 8.04 6.69
N SER A 125 -3.56 8.08 7.84
CA SER A 125 -3.00 9.32 8.38
C SER A 125 -1.92 9.89 7.44
N ALA A 126 -1.02 9.07 6.93
CA ALA A 126 0.02 9.49 6.00
C ALA A 126 -0.57 10.01 4.66
N LEU A 127 -1.64 9.38 4.15
CA LEU A 127 -2.35 9.82 2.94
C LEU A 127 -3.05 11.17 3.08
N ALA A 128 -3.44 11.53 4.30
CA ALA A 128 -4.17 12.76 4.60
C ALA A 128 -3.26 14.00 4.70
N HIS A 129 -1.94 13.82 4.79
CA HIS A 129 -1.00 14.91 5.03
C HIS A 129 -0.04 15.09 3.85
N PRO A 130 0.26 16.34 3.47
CA PRO A 130 1.24 16.61 2.42
C PRO A 130 2.63 16.20 2.90
N ASP A 131 3.47 15.77 1.95
CA ASP A 131 4.85 15.40 2.23
C ASP A 131 5.59 16.63 2.80
N ARG A 132 6.02 16.53 4.07
CA ARG A 132 6.78 17.58 4.74
C ARG A 132 8.26 17.57 4.36
N ASN A 133 8.72 16.48 3.72
CA ASN A 133 10.11 16.29 3.29
C ASN A 133 10.32 16.62 1.82
N ALA A 134 9.28 17.09 1.10
CA ALA A 134 9.46 17.64 -0.23
C ALA A 134 10.49 18.77 -0.14
N ALA A 135 11.57 18.65 -0.93
CA ALA A 135 12.60 19.69 -1.02
C ALA A 135 11.93 21.06 -1.25
N PRO A 136 12.48 22.16 -0.70
CA PRO A 136 11.93 23.50 -0.89
C PRO A 136 11.98 23.86 -2.37
N SER A 137 10.92 23.49 -3.08
CA SER A 137 10.64 23.93 -4.44
C SER A 137 10.14 25.37 -4.36
N PRO A 138 10.57 26.27 -5.27
CA PRO A 138 10.06 27.64 -5.34
C PRO A 138 8.55 27.70 -5.66
N ILE A 139 7.95 26.57 -6.04
CA ILE A 139 6.51 26.37 -6.14
C ILE A 139 6.10 25.55 -4.93
N PRO A 140 5.17 26.01 -4.06
CA PRO A 140 4.69 25.24 -2.94
C PRO A 140 3.82 24.08 -3.44
N SER A 141 4.42 23.06 -4.03
CA SER A 141 3.75 21.80 -4.34
C SER A 141 3.64 21.00 -3.05
N ARG A 142 2.82 21.50 -2.11
CA ARG A 142 2.30 20.72 -0.96
C ARG A 142 1.26 19.72 -1.48
N SER A 143 1.63 18.91 -2.47
CA SER A 143 0.75 17.92 -3.06
C SER A 143 0.58 16.77 -2.07
N LEU A 144 -0.67 16.36 -1.84
CA LEU A 144 -0.93 15.11 -1.15
C LEU A 144 -0.32 13.93 -1.94
N PRO A 145 0.13 12.86 -1.25
CA PRO A 145 0.66 11.67 -1.93
C PRO A 145 -0.42 10.96 -2.77
N CYS A 146 0.02 10.16 -3.74
CA CYS A 146 -0.83 9.34 -4.62
C CYS A 146 -1.96 10.16 -5.28
N PRO A 147 -1.66 11.14 -6.15
CA PRO A 147 -2.67 12.00 -6.77
C PRO A 147 -3.67 11.24 -7.65
N HIS A 148 -3.28 10.09 -8.20
CA HIS A 148 -4.11 9.26 -9.08
C HIS A 148 -4.95 8.20 -8.33
N LEU A 149 -5.02 8.26 -6.99
CA LEU A 149 -5.77 7.28 -6.21
C LEU A 149 -7.27 7.37 -6.50
N HIS A 150 -7.84 6.28 -7.01
CA HIS A 150 -9.25 6.19 -7.40
C HIS A 150 -10.06 5.24 -6.52
N THR A 151 -9.42 4.19 -6.02
CA THR A 151 -10.07 3.14 -5.24
C THR A 151 -9.37 2.95 -3.90
N VAL A 152 -10.14 2.94 -2.81
CA VAL A 152 -9.69 2.48 -1.50
C VAL A 152 -10.53 1.28 -1.09
N GLN A 153 -9.85 0.18 -0.76
CA GLN A 153 -10.47 -1.05 -0.23
C GLN A 153 -10.06 -1.23 1.23
N ILE A 154 -11.05 -1.38 2.11
CA ILE A 154 -10.83 -1.71 3.52
C ILE A 154 -11.18 -3.18 3.74
N VAL A 155 -10.16 -3.99 4.02
CA VAL A 155 -10.22 -5.46 4.16
C VAL A 155 -9.67 -5.87 5.52
N ASP A 156 -10.33 -5.37 6.56
CA ASP A 156 -9.80 -5.53 7.89
C ASP A 156 -10.52 -6.66 8.64
N LYS A 157 -9.76 -7.73 8.88
CA LYS A 157 -10.21 -8.89 9.66
C LYS A 157 -10.18 -8.65 11.17
N LEU A 158 -9.64 -7.51 11.62
CA LEU A 158 -9.41 -7.24 13.04
C LEU A 158 -10.62 -6.64 13.78
N PHE A 159 -11.70 -6.27 13.10
CA PHE A 159 -12.82 -5.49 13.68
C PHE A 159 -13.81 -6.30 14.51
N GLN A 160 -13.33 -6.94 15.57
CA GLN A 160 -14.21 -7.41 16.66
C GLN A 160 -14.41 -6.35 17.75
N ASN A 161 -13.56 -5.30 17.77
CA ASN A 161 -13.65 -4.22 18.75
C ASN A 161 -14.33 -2.96 18.17
N PRO A 162 -15.51 -2.55 18.67
CA PRO A 162 -16.23 -1.37 18.17
C PRO A 162 -15.41 -0.06 18.21
N SER A 163 -14.58 0.11 19.25
CA SER A 163 -13.78 1.33 19.44
C SER A 163 -12.66 1.46 18.40
N GLU A 164 -12.01 0.35 18.06
CA GLU A 164 -10.95 0.33 17.04
C GLU A 164 -11.53 0.54 15.65
N THR A 165 -12.65 -0.13 15.34
CA THR A 165 -13.39 0.06 14.09
C THR A 165 -13.79 1.52 13.93
N SER A 166 -14.43 2.12 14.95
CA SER A 166 -14.83 3.53 14.93
C SER A 166 -13.63 4.45 14.71
N THR A 167 -12.51 4.15 15.35
CA THR A 167 -11.28 4.94 15.19
C THR A 167 -10.69 4.83 13.77
N LEU A 168 -10.76 3.65 13.13
CA LEU A 168 -10.39 3.53 11.72
C LEU A 168 -11.34 4.33 10.84
N VAL A 169 -12.66 4.18 11.00
CA VAL A 169 -13.66 4.89 10.20
C VAL A 169 -13.47 6.41 10.29
N ASN A 170 -13.21 6.93 11.49
CA ASN A 170 -12.90 8.35 11.69
C ASN A 170 -11.58 8.77 11.02
N SER A 171 -10.60 7.87 10.94
CA SER A 171 -9.33 8.14 10.24
C SER A 171 -9.52 8.11 8.72
N LEU A 172 -10.35 7.22 8.21
CA LEU A 172 -10.76 7.16 6.82
C LEU A 172 -11.53 8.43 6.42
N GLY A 173 -12.54 8.82 7.20
CA GLY A 173 -13.31 10.05 6.95
C GLY A 173 -12.42 11.30 6.91
N ARG A 174 -11.45 11.43 7.83
CA ARG A 174 -10.46 12.51 7.80
C ARG A 174 -9.59 12.49 6.55
N CYS A 175 -9.11 11.31 6.14
CA CYS A 175 -8.32 11.14 4.92
C CYS A 175 -9.11 11.54 3.67
N LEU A 176 -10.33 11.03 3.51
CA LEU A 176 -11.19 11.34 2.37
C LEU A 176 -11.55 12.84 2.34
N THR A 177 -11.84 13.44 3.49
CA THR A 177 -12.11 14.88 3.59
C THR A 177 -10.90 15.71 3.15
N ALA A 178 -9.70 15.38 3.65
CA ALA A 178 -8.47 16.09 3.30
C ALA A 178 -8.18 16.00 1.80
N ARG A 179 -8.32 14.80 1.23
CA ARG A 179 -8.14 14.56 -0.21
C ARG A 179 -9.17 15.27 -1.06
N ALA A 180 -10.45 15.20 -0.71
CA ALA A 180 -11.52 15.86 -1.45
C ALA A 180 -11.34 17.39 -1.48
N ARG A 181 -10.90 17.97 -0.35
CA ARG A 181 -10.58 19.40 -0.28
C ARG A 181 -9.37 19.77 -1.14
N HIS A 182 -8.34 18.93 -1.15
CA HIS A 182 -7.10 19.20 -1.86
C HIS A 182 -7.24 19.03 -3.38
N PHE A 183 -7.78 17.91 -3.84
CA PHE A 183 -7.95 17.60 -5.26
C PHE A 183 -9.24 18.17 -5.86
N ARG A 184 -10.13 18.74 -5.01
CA ARG A 184 -11.46 19.22 -5.41
C ARG A 184 -12.28 18.15 -6.13
N ALA A 185 -12.05 16.89 -5.79
CA ALA A 185 -12.67 15.72 -6.40
C ALA A 185 -12.97 14.67 -5.33
N LEU A 186 -14.10 13.98 -5.46
CA LEU A 186 -14.45 12.86 -4.59
C LEU A 186 -13.63 11.63 -4.97
N LEU A 187 -13.40 10.72 -4.02
CA LEU A 187 -12.81 9.43 -4.35
C LEU A 187 -13.83 8.63 -5.18
N PRO A 188 -13.48 8.16 -6.40
CA PRO A 188 -14.41 7.40 -7.23
C PRO A 188 -15.04 6.19 -6.54
N LEU A 189 -14.24 5.38 -5.84
CA LEU A 189 -14.72 4.14 -5.25
C LEU A 189 -14.12 3.88 -3.86
N LEU A 190 -15.01 3.63 -2.90
CA LEU A 190 -14.65 3.06 -1.60
C LEU A 190 -15.37 1.72 -1.43
N GLU A 191 -14.60 0.66 -1.22
CA GLU A 191 -15.12 -0.69 -0.94
C GLU A 191 -14.73 -1.13 0.46
N ILE A 192 -15.67 -1.74 1.18
CA ILE A 192 -15.47 -2.18 2.55
C ILE A 192 -15.94 -3.61 2.70
N GLU A 193 -15.04 -4.47 3.16
CA GLU A 193 -15.34 -5.83 3.58
C GLU A 193 -15.90 -5.82 5.01
N VAL A 194 -17.07 -6.42 5.20
CA VAL A 194 -17.77 -6.51 6.48
C VAL A 194 -17.88 -7.97 6.88
N LEU A 195 -17.08 -8.36 7.87
CA LEU A 195 -16.98 -9.74 8.35
C LEU A 195 -17.86 -10.04 9.58
N GLY A 196 -18.52 -9.04 10.16
CA GLY A 196 -19.32 -9.22 11.37
C GLY A 196 -20.24 -8.05 11.68
N GLU A 197 -21.17 -8.27 12.62
CA GLU A 197 -22.22 -7.31 12.97
C GLU A 197 -21.68 -6.01 13.58
N VAL A 198 -20.59 -6.09 14.36
CA VAL A 198 -19.93 -4.90 14.94
C VAL A 198 -19.43 -3.97 13.84
N THR A 199 -18.67 -4.52 12.89
CA THR A 199 -18.17 -3.79 11.71
C THR A 199 -19.32 -3.21 10.91
N ARG A 200 -20.36 -4.01 10.67
CA ARG A 200 -21.57 -3.58 9.96
C ARG A 200 -22.22 -2.38 10.66
N ALA A 201 -22.45 -2.46 11.97
CA ALA A 201 -23.12 -1.40 12.73
C ALA A 201 -22.34 -0.09 12.70
N VAL A 202 -21.03 -0.13 12.97
CA VAL A 202 -20.17 1.06 12.98
C VAL A 202 -20.09 1.70 11.59
N PHE A 203 -19.94 0.90 10.53
CA PHE A 203 -19.92 1.45 9.18
C PHE A 203 -21.29 1.98 8.75
N SER A 204 -22.39 1.32 9.10
CA SER A 204 -23.74 1.81 8.80
C SER A 204 -24.02 3.15 9.46
N GLU A 205 -23.61 3.35 10.72
CA GLU A 205 -23.74 4.62 11.42
C GLU A 205 -23.00 5.76 10.70
N LYS A 206 -21.83 5.45 10.13
CA LYS A 206 -20.93 6.40 9.47
C LYS A 206 -21.05 6.44 7.95
N ALA A 207 -21.90 5.60 7.36
CA ALA A 207 -22.01 5.45 5.91
C ALA A 207 -22.42 6.75 5.23
N ALA A 208 -23.40 7.46 5.81
CA ALA A 208 -23.86 8.75 5.31
C ALA A 208 -22.79 9.86 5.38
N GLU A 209 -21.85 9.76 6.33
CA GLU A 209 -20.73 10.69 6.43
C GLU A 209 -19.68 10.40 5.35
N LEU A 210 -19.32 9.11 5.20
CA LEU A 210 -18.35 8.67 4.21
C LEU A 210 -18.83 8.89 2.77
N SER A 211 -20.12 8.65 2.49
CA SER A 211 -20.73 8.80 1.17
C SER A 211 -20.62 10.22 0.61
N ARG A 212 -20.43 11.23 1.46
CA ARG A 212 -20.24 12.64 1.04
C ARG A 212 -18.90 12.88 0.36
N PHE A 213 -17.92 12.00 0.56
CA PHE A 213 -16.55 12.15 0.06
C PHE A 213 -16.17 11.13 -1.01
N VAL A 214 -17.13 10.32 -1.45
CA VAL A 214 -16.93 9.25 -2.43
C VAL A 214 -18.05 9.26 -3.48
N THR A 215 -17.75 8.82 -4.70
CA THR A 215 -18.77 8.73 -5.77
C THR A 215 -19.56 7.42 -5.64
N ALA A 216 -18.87 6.31 -5.39
CA ALA A 216 -19.49 5.01 -5.13
C ALA A 216 -18.99 4.44 -3.81
N PHE A 217 -19.93 3.96 -2.99
CA PHE A 217 -19.65 3.28 -1.73
C PHE A 217 -20.22 1.86 -1.80
N ARG A 218 -19.36 0.85 -1.65
CA ARG A 218 -19.76 -0.56 -1.70
C ARG A 218 -19.38 -1.28 -0.42
N VAL A 219 -20.33 -2.06 0.08
CA VAL A 219 -20.15 -2.89 1.27
C VAL A 219 -20.32 -4.35 0.85
N HIS A 220 -19.36 -5.18 1.22
CA HIS A 220 -19.30 -6.59 0.84
C HIS A 220 -19.43 -7.46 2.08
N GLU A 221 -20.37 -8.41 2.07
CA GLU A 221 -20.61 -9.36 3.17
C GLU A 221 -19.69 -10.60 3.12
N GLY A 222 -18.71 -10.59 2.22
CA GLY A 222 -17.73 -11.64 2.02
C GLY A 222 -16.36 -11.06 1.67
N PRO A 223 -15.30 -11.89 1.65
CA PRO A 223 -13.95 -11.41 1.43
C PRO A 223 -13.83 -10.73 0.07
N LEU A 224 -13.27 -9.52 0.07
CA LEU A 224 -12.92 -8.88 -1.19
C LEU A 224 -11.81 -9.71 -1.86
N PRO A 225 -11.84 -9.92 -3.18
CA PRO A 225 -10.79 -10.64 -3.88
C PRO A 225 -9.43 -9.98 -3.59
N SER A 226 -8.40 -10.77 -3.28
CA SER A 226 -7.03 -10.26 -3.16
C SER A 226 -6.66 -9.56 -4.45
N LEU A 227 -5.95 -8.42 -4.36
CA LEU A 227 -5.48 -7.76 -5.57
C LEU A 227 -4.58 -8.70 -6.37
N SER A 228 -3.82 -9.57 -5.69
CA SER A 228 -2.99 -10.58 -6.34
C SER A 228 -3.74 -11.69 -7.09
N ILE A 229 -5.04 -11.90 -6.85
CA ILE A 229 -5.82 -12.93 -7.58
C ILE A 229 -6.03 -12.50 -9.03
N ASP A 230 -6.18 -11.19 -9.27
CA ASP A 230 -6.29 -10.63 -10.62
C ASP A 230 -5.00 -10.85 -11.43
N PHE A 231 -3.87 -11.10 -10.75
CA PHE A 231 -2.56 -11.34 -11.38
C PHE A 231 -2.37 -12.82 -11.78
N GLY A 232 -3.29 -13.72 -11.44
CA GLY A 232 -3.17 -15.15 -11.75
C GLY A 232 -1.99 -15.85 -11.05
N PHE A 233 -2.08 -17.17 -10.90
CA PHE A 233 -0.92 -17.99 -10.49
C PHE A 233 -0.31 -18.60 -11.75
N TRP A 234 0.70 -17.94 -12.32
CA TRP A 234 1.51 -18.50 -13.41
C TRP A 234 2.96 -18.61 -12.99
N ASN A 235 3.48 -19.84 -13.06
CA ASN A 235 4.71 -20.33 -12.45
C ASN A 235 6.00 -19.98 -13.23
N ASP A 236 5.99 -18.89 -13.99
CA ASP A 236 7.11 -18.56 -14.88
C ASP A 236 7.86 -17.32 -14.37
N ALA A 237 9.12 -17.53 -13.92
CA ALA A 237 10.08 -16.54 -13.42
C ALA A 237 9.80 -15.92 -12.03
N TYR A 238 10.07 -16.70 -10.98
CA TYR A 238 10.09 -16.24 -9.58
C TYR A 238 11.52 -15.94 -9.13
N LEU A 239 11.83 -14.68 -8.81
CA LEU A 239 13.11 -14.28 -8.20
C LEU A 239 12.89 -14.05 -6.70
N ARG A 240 13.31 -15.02 -5.89
CA ARG A 240 13.27 -14.94 -4.44
C ARG A 240 14.62 -14.50 -3.89
N TYR A 241 14.67 -13.35 -3.23
CA TYR A 241 15.84 -12.95 -2.45
C TYR A 241 15.58 -13.26 -0.97
N SER A 242 16.18 -14.33 -0.47
CA SER A 242 16.19 -14.68 0.95
C SER A 242 17.52 -14.28 1.59
N PHE A 243 17.46 -13.47 2.65
CA PHE A 243 18.66 -13.07 3.39
C PHE A 243 18.73 -13.83 4.70
N GLN A 244 19.75 -14.69 4.84
CA GLN A 244 20.24 -15.13 6.14
C GLN A 244 21.19 -14.07 6.70
N PRO A 245 21.12 -13.72 8.00
CA PRO A 245 22.16 -12.91 8.62
C PRO A 245 23.51 -13.63 8.46
N PRO A 246 24.63 -12.91 8.26
CA PRO A 246 25.95 -13.53 8.20
C PRO A 246 26.18 -14.31 9.50
N PRO A 247 26.75 -15.53 9.44
CA PRO A 247 27.01 -16.32 10.63
C PRO A 247 27.87 -15.47 11.58
N SER A 248 27.42 -15.37 12.84
CA SER A 248 28.18 -14.75 13.91
C SER A 248 29.56 -15.41 13.94
N ARG A 249 30.64 -14.64 13.76
CA ARG A 249 31.98 -15.17 13.97
C ARG A 249 32.05 -15.71 15.40
N PRO A 250 32.50 -16.96 15.62
CA PRO A 250 32.85 -17.39 16.95
C PRO A 250 33.94 -16.45 17.48
N GLN A 251 33.72 -15.91 18.68
CA GLN A 251 34.72 -15.16 19.44
C GLN A 251 35.79 -16.10 19.95
#